data_AF-A0A843LBD4-F1
#
_entry.id   AF-A0A843LBD4-F1
#
_cell.length_a   1.000
_cell.length_b   1.000
_cell.length_c   1.000
_cell.angle_alpha   90.00
_cell.angle_beta   90.00
_cell.angle_gamma   90.00
#
_symmetry.space_group_name_H-M   'P 1'
#
loop_
_entity.id
_entity.type
_entity.pdbx_description
1 polymer ?
#
loop_
_entity_poly.entity_id
_entity_poly.type
_entity_poly.pdbx_seq_one_letter_code
_entity_poly.pdbx_strand_id
1 'polypeptide(L)'
;MAEEKQIYVSFDKPEYKTNKAILLKCQIDLVNLQKKMNQLKAIRGNKKRHLAQLEKNFSNMNDVLERLTSKMPEAGLPKHLKIKVKEKKDVVERAPKEKTTKEKKEDAVDSLDRELLDIQRRLKELE
;
A
#
# COMPACT_ATOMS: atom_id res chain seq x y z
N MET A 1 58.69 14.55 1.02
CA MET A 1 57.68 13.95 0.14
C MET A 1 57.09 12.78 0.90
N ALA A 2 55.81 12.83 1.27
CA ALA A 2 55.16 11.77 2.05
C ALA A 2 54.67 10.67 1.10
N GLU A 3 55.20 9.47 1.24
CA GLU A 3 54.79 8.31 0.44
C GLU A 3 53.39 7.85 0.88
N GLU A 4 52.41 7.93 -0.02
CA GLU A 4 51.08 7.38 0.17
C GLU A 4 51.17 5.85 0.24
N LYS A 5 51.13 5.29 1.46
CA LYS A 5 50.96 3.85 1.67
C LYS A 5 49.53 3.47 1.27
N GLN A 6 49.37 2.95 0.05
CA GLN A 6 48.14 2.30 -0.36
C GLN A 6 47.98 1.01 0.44
N ILE A 7 47.02 1.00 1.37
CA ILE A 7 46.64 -0.20 2.11
C ILE A 7 45.74 -1.03 1.20
N TYR A 8 46.27 -2.11 0.65
CA TYR A 8 45.50 -3.07 -0.13
C TYR A 8 44.85 -4.07 0.83
N VAL A 9 43.54 -3.93 1.07
CA VAL A 9 42.77 -4.91 1.84
C VAL A 9 42.24 -5.96 0.88
N SER A 10 42.94 -7.08 0.76
CA SER A 10 42.43 -8.26 0.05
C SER A 10 41.59 -9.10 1.01
N PHE A 11 40.30 -9.27 0.72
CA PHE A 11 39.48 -10.27 1.37
C PHE A 11 39.84 -11.65 0.82
N ASP A 12 39.85 -12.67 1.68
CA ASP A 12 39.98 -14.05 1.24
C ASP A 12 38.81 -14.40 0.31
N LYS A 13 39.13 -14.98 -0.86
CA LYS A 13 38.14 -15.36 -1.89
C LYS A 13 36.90 -16.09 -1.36
N PRO A 14 36.99 -17.07 -0.44
CA PRO A 14 35.82 -17.74 0.11
C PRO A 14 34.97 -16.82 1.02
N GLU A 15 35.60 -16.00 1.86
CA GLU A 15 34.88 -15.05 2.73
C GLU A 15 34.14 -13.99 1.92
N TYR A 16 34.76 -13.50 0.83
CA TYR A 16 34.12 -12.57 -0.09
C TYR A 16 32.85 -13.16 -0.73
N LYS A 17 32.89 -14.42 -1.18
CA LYS A 17 31.73 -15.09 -1.76
C LYS A 17 30.59 -15.21 -0.75
N THR A 18 30.89 -15.63 0.48
CA THR A 18 29.91 -15.76 1.56
C THR A 18 29.27 -14.42 1.90
N ASN A 19 30.08 -13.37 2.10
CA ASN A 19 29.60 -12.03 2.42
C ASN A 19 28.74 -11.45 1.28
N LYS A 20 29.14 -11.70 0.02
CA LYS A 20 28.37 -11.28 -1.16
C LYS A 20 27.03 -12.02 -1.25
N ALA A 21 26.99 -13.31 -0.97
CA ALA A 21 25.75 -14.09 -0.95
C ALA A 21 24.80 -13.61 0.16
N ILE A 22 25.32 -13.28 1.35
CA ILE A 22 24.53 -12.68 2.45
C ILE A 22 23.93 -11.34 2.01
N LEU A 23 24.74 -10.45 1.41
CA LEU A 23 24.28 -9.16 0.89
C LEU A 23 23.15 -9.31 -0.13
N LEU A 24 23.28 -10.25 -1.07
CA LEU A 24 22.25 -10.52 -2.08
C LEU A 24 20.96 -11.06 -1.44
N LYS A 25 21.05 -11.93 -0.43
CA LYS A 25 19.87 -12.40 0.33
C LYS A 25 19.17 -11.23 1.03
N CYS A 26 19.91 -10.36 1.71
CA CYS A 26 19.34 -9.16 2.32
C CYS A 26 18.67 -8.24 1.28
N GLN A 27 19.25 -8.13 0.09
CA GLN A 27 18.67 -7.33 -1.00
C GLN A 27 17.35 -7.94 -1.51
N ILE A 28 17.26 -9.27 -1.63
CA ILE A 28 15.99 -9.96 -1.94
C ILE A 28 14.92 -9.63 -0.90
N ASP A 29 15.26 -9.71 0.38
CA ASP A 29 14.31 -9.44 1.47
C ASP A 29 13.80 -8.00 1.44
N LEU A 30 14.67 -7.02 1.17
CA LEU A 30 14.31 -5.62 1.03
C LEU A 30 13.34 -5.38 -0.14
N VAL A 31 13.64 -5.96 -1.31
CA VAL A 31 12.77 -5.83 -2.49
C VAL A 31 11.40 -6.47 -2.25
N ASN A 32 11.37 -7.64 -1.59
CA ASN A 32 10.12 -8.28 -1.19
C ASN A 32 9.31 -7.43 -0.20
N LEU A 33 9.96 -6.80 0.77
CA LEU A 33 9.32 -5.91 1.73
C LEU A 33 8.72 -4.68 1.03
N GLN A 34 9.43 -4.12 0.06
CA GLN A 34 8.95 -3.01 -0.76
C GLN A 34 7.71 -3.39 -1.59
N LYS A 35 7.67 -4.59 -2.19
CA LYS A 35 6.48 -5.10 -2.88
C LYS A 35 5.26 -5.19 -1.95
N LYS A 36 5.43 -5.77 -0.75
CA LYS A 36 4.35 -5.86 0.26
C LYS A 36 3.87 -4.48 0.70
N MET A 37 4.79 -3.54 0.91
CA MET A 37 4.44 -2.16 1.28
C MET A 37 3.63 -1.45 0.18
N ASN A 38 3.98 -1.64 -1.08
CA ASN A 38 3.22 -1.10 -2.21
C ASN A 38 1.80 -1.66 -2.27
N GLN A 39 1.63 -2.96 -2.00
CA GLN A 39 0.30 -3.59 -1.88
C GLN A 39 -0.52 -2.99 -0.73
N LEU A 40 0.09 -2.82 0.45
CA LEU A 40 -0.59 -2.21 1.60
C LEU A 40 -1.05 -0.77 1.31
N LYS A 41 -0.22 0.04 0.63
CA LYS A 41 -0.61 1.38 0.19
C LYS A 41 -1.81 1.35 -0.76
N ALA A 42 -1.86 0.37 -1.67
CA ALA A 42 -2.99 0.19 -2.57
C ALA A 42 -4.28 -0.20 -1.82
N ILE A 43 -4.20 -1.17 -0.89
CA ILE A 43 -5.33 -1.59 -0.05
C ILE A 43 -5.88 -0.40 0.75
N ARG A 44 -4.99 0.39 1.39
CA ARG A 44 -5.37 1.60 2.14
C ARG A 44 -6.12 2.60 1.25
N GLY A 45 -5.64 2.82 0.03
CA GLY A 45 -6.30 3.69 -0.95
C GLY A 45 -7.68 3.16 -1.39
N ASN A 46 -7.81 1.85 -1.59
CA ASN A 46 -9.09 1.22 -1.95
C ASN A 46 -10.11 1.31 -0.82
N LYS A 47 -9.69 1.06 0.43
CA LYS A 47 -10.56 1.21 1.61
C LYS A 47 -11.17 2.61 1.69
N LYS A 48 -10.36 3.66 1.49
CA LYS A 48 -10.85 5.05 1.47
C LYS A 48 -11.88 5.30 0.36
N ARG A 49 -11.65 4.75 -0.84
CA ARG A 49 -12.58 4.87 -1.97
C ARG A 49 -13.90 4.14 -1.71
N HIS A 50 -13.85 2.92 -1.18
CA HIS A 50 -15.05 2.15 -0.86
C HIS A 50 -15.88 2.79 0.26
N LEU A 51 -15.23 3.37 1.28
CA LEU A 51 -15.93 4.15 2.31
C LEU A 51 -16.67 5.34 1.72
N ALA A 52 -16.00 6.15 0.89
CA ALA A 52 -16.64 7.29 0.22
C ALA A 52 -17.80 6.86 -0.70
N GLN A 53 -17.66 5.72 -1.38
CA GLN A 53 -18.74 5.16 -2.20
C GLN A 53 -19.93 4.70 -1.34
N LEU A 54 -19.67 4.10 -0.17
CA LEU A 54 -20.70 3.64 0.74
C LEU A 54 -21.46 4.82 1.35
N GLU A 55 -20.77 5.89 1.75
CA GLU A 55 -21.37 7.15 2.20
C GLU A 55 -22.31 7.73 1.14
N LYS A 56 -21.85 7.78 -0.12
CA LYS A 56 -22.68 8.23 -1.24
C LYS A 56 -23.92 7.35 -1.44
N ASN A 57 -23.77 6.03 -1.34
CA ASN A 57 -24.89 5.11 -1.48
C ASN A 57 -25.92 5.29 -0.35
N PHE A 58 -25.48 5.50 0.89
CA PHE A 58 -26.37 5.79 2.02
C PHE A 58 -27.10 7.13 1.85
N SER A 59 -26.40 8.17 1.39
CA SER A 59 -27.03 9.45 1.07
C SER A 59 -28.13 9.28 0.02
N ASN A 60 -27.83 8.57 -1.08
CA ASN A 60 -28.82 8.31 -2.12
C ASN A 60 -30.02 7.49 -1.61
N MET A 61 -29.79 6.51 -0.73
CA MET A 61 -30.88 5.73 -0.11
C MET A 61 -31.77 6.62 0.75
N ASN A 62 -31.19 7.53 1.55
CA ASN A 62 -31.96 8.48 2.34
C ASN A 62 -32.81 9.39 1.44
N ASP A 63 -32.25 9.92 0.35
CA ASP A 63 -33.00 10.73 -0.61
C ASP A 63 -34.20 9.96 -1.21
N VAL A 64 -34.00 8.68 -1.53
CA VAL A 64 -35.09 7.82 -2.02
C VAL A 64 -36.14 7.60 -0.94
N LEU A 65 -35.73 7.31 0.30
CA LEU A 65 -36.64 7.13 1.43
C LEU A 65 -37.45 8.39 1.73
N GLU A 66 -36.84 9.58 1.68
CA GLU A 66 -37.54 10.85 1.85
C GLU A 66 -38.58 11.08 0.75
N ARG A 67 -38.22 10.83 -0.51
CA ARG A 67 -39.16 10.92 -1.64
C ARG A 67 -40.30 9.91 -1.53
N LEU A 68 -40.02 8.71 -1.03
CA LEU A 68 -41.05 7.69 -0.83
C LEU A 68 -41.99 8.09 0.31
N THR A 69 -41.43 8.62 1.40
CA THR A 69 -42.18 9.10 2.57
C THR A 69 -43.05 10.30 2.22
N SER A 70 -42.58 11.22 1.37
CA SER A 70 -43.39 12.36 0.94
C SER A 70 -44.53 11.97 -0.02
N LYS A 71 -44.33 10.92 -0.83
CA LYS A 71 -45.35 10.40 -1.76
C LYS A 71 -46.33 9.40 -1.14
N MET A 72 -45.96 8.73 -0.04
CA MET A 72 -46.79 7.76 0.69
C MET A 72 -46.73 8.02 2.20
N PRO A 73 -47.34 9.11 2.70
CA PRO A 73 -47.25 9.51 4.10
C PRO A 73 -47.97 8.55 5.06
N GLU A 74 -49.01 7.83 4.61
CA GLU A 74 -49.76 6.88 5.44
C GLU A 74 -49.01 5.55 5.68
N ALA A 75 -48.09 5.17 4.80
CA ALA A 75 -47.22 4.02 4.95
C ALA A 75 -45.86 4.46 5.54
N GLY A 76 -45.88 5.06 6.74
CA GLY A 76 -44.64 5.48 7.41
C GLY A 76 -43.62 4.33 7.51
N LEU A 77 -42.32 4.66 7.53
CA LEU A 77 -41.22 3.68 7.60
C LEU A 77 -41.52 2.59 8.65
N PRO A 78 -41.48 1.29 8.27
CA PRO A 78 -41.68 0.18 9.20
C PRO A 78 -40.85 0.36 10.47
N LYS A 79 -41.44 0.11 11.64
CA LYS A 79 -40.79 0.35 12.96
C LYS A 79 -39.38 -0.26 13.08
N HIS A 80 -39.10 -1.35 12.37
CA HIS A 80 -37.80 -2.03 12.37
C HIS A 80 -36.70 -1.30 11.55
N LEU A 81 -37.06 -0.38 10.66
CA LEU A 81 -36.13 0.42 9.85
C LEU A 81 -35.83 1.80 10.46
N LYS A 82 -36.49 2.16 11.57
CA LYS A 82 -36.22 3.41 12.29
C LYS A 82 -34.94 3.24 13.13
N ILE A 83 -33.79 3.54 12.53
CA ILE A 83 -32.51 3.52 13.23
C ILE A 83 -32.44 4.73 14.16
N LYS A 84 -32.40 4.50 15.48
CA LYS A 84 -32.00 5.53 16.46
C LYS A 84 -30.51 5.80 16.28
N VAL A 85 -30.18 6.83 15.50
CA VAL A 85 -28.80 7.31 15.35
C VAL A 85 -28.34 7.84 16.71
N LYS A 86 -27.52 7.06 17.43
CA LYS A 86 -26.71 7.60 18.52
C LYS A 86 -25.57 8.36 17.85
N GLU A 87 -25.61 9.68 17.93
CA GLU A 87 -24.53 10.55 17.47
C GLU A 87 -23.21 10.08 18.10
N LYS A 88 -22.33 9.50 17.27
CA LYS A 88 -20.93 9.36 17.64
C LYS A 88 -20.26 10.67 17.24
N LYS A 89 -19.72 11.39 18.23
CA LYS A 89 -18.90 12.59 18.01
C LYS A 89 -17.73 12.24 17.08
N ASP A 90 -17.72 12.82 15.90
CA ASP A 90 -16.63 12.70 14.94
C ASP A 90 -15.41 13.49 15.44
N VAL A 91 -14.29 12.80 15.63
CA VAL A 91 -12.96 13.44 15.70
C VAL A 91 -12.48 13.61 14.27
N VAL A 92 -12.68 14.81 13.73
CA VAL A 92 -12.25 15.16 12.37
C VAL A 92 -10.77 15.54 12.39
N GLU A 93 -9.87 14.55 12.30
CA GLU A 93 -8.50 14.81 11.88
C GLU A 93 -8.45 14.97 10.36
N ARG A 94 -8.33 16.22 9.91
CA ARG A 94 -8.11 16.55 8.48
C ARG A 94 -6.70 16.10 8.07
N ALA A 95 -6.58 14.87 7.59
CA ALA A 95 -5.35 14.40 6.94
C ALA A 95 -5.15 15.11 5.58
N PRO A 96 -3.92 15.53 5.23
CA PRO A 96 -3.64 16.29 4.01
C PRO A 96 -3.91 15.44 2.76
N LYS A 97 -4.43 16.09 1.71
CA LYS A 97 -4.68 15.48 0.40
C LYS A 97 -3.34 15.21 -0.30
N GLU A 98 -2.82 13.98 -0.18
CA GLU A 98 -1.74 13.50 -1.04
C GLU A 98 -2.21 13.47 -2.50
N LYS A 99 -1.58 14.27 -3.35
CA LYS A 99 -1.72 14.22 -4.81
C LYS A 99 -1.25 12.83 -5.28
N THR A 100 -2.19 12.01 -5.76
CA THR A 100 -1.88 10.71 -6.34
C THR A 100 -1.54 10.89 -7.81
N THR A 101 -0.25 10.96 -8.13
CA THR A 101 0.28 10.73 -9.49
C THR A 101 -0.07 9.29 -9.88
N LYS A 102 -0.92 9.12 -10.90
CA LYS A 102 -1.48 7.82 -11.30
C LYS A 102 -0.63 7.04 -12.30
N GLU A 103 0.50 7.56 -12.77
CA GLU A 103 1.10 7.06 -14.03
C GLU A 103 2.34 6.16 -13.89
N LYS A 104 2.67 5.56 -12.74
CA LYS A 104 3.88 4.71 -12.62
C LYS A 104 3.74 3.43 -11.79
N LYS A 105 2.54 2.91 -11.58
CA LYS A 105 2.34 1.77 -10.65
C LYS A 105 2.57 0.40 -11.28
N GLU A 106 2.21 0.20 -12.55
CA GLU A 106 2.43 -1.08 -13.24
C GLU A 106 3.91 -1.25 -13.56
N ASP A 107 4.56 -0.23 -14.12
CA ASP A 107 6.01 -0.22 -14.39
C ASP A 107 6.87 -0.51 -13.16
N ALA A 108 6.45 -0.01 -11.98
CA ALA A 108 7.21 -0.19 -10.75
C ALA A 108 7.13 -1.62 -10.18
N VAL A 109 6.02 -2.34 -10.40
CA VAL A 109 5.90 -3.75 -9.96
C VAL A 109 6.73 -4.63 -10.88
N ASP A 110 6.63 -4.43 -12.19
CA ASP A 110 7.41 -5.17 -13.19
C ASP A 110 8.92 -4.90 -13.05
N SER A 111 9.31 -3.69 -12.64
CA SER A 111 10.70 -3.35 -12.34
C SER A 111 11.25 -4.13 -11.15
N LEU A 112 10.49 -4.25 -10.05
CA LEU A 112 10.93 -4.98 -8.85
C LEU A 112 11.02 -6.50 -9.11
N ASP A 113 10.15 -7.04 -9.96
CA ASP A 113 10.21 -8.44 -10.37
C ASP A 113 11.42 -8.76 -11.24
N ARG A 114 11.79 -7.86 -12.16
CA ARG A 114 13.04 -7.97 -12.92
C ARG A 114 14.27 -7.88 -12.02
N GLU A 115 14.25 -6.99 -11.04
CA GLU A 115 15.35 -6.82 -10.08
C GLU A 115 15.52 -8.07 -9.20
N LEU A 116 14.42 -8.66 -8.70
CA LEU A 116 14.47 -9.93 -7.96
C LEU A 116 15.07 -11.06 -8.78
N LEU A 117 14.67 -11.20 -10.05
CA LEU A 117 15.20 -12.22 -10.95
C LEU A 117 16.71 -12.05 -11.19
N ASP A 118 17.18 -10.80 -11.33
CA ASP A 118 18.60 -10.53 -11.52
C ASP A 118 19.42 -10.83 -10.24
N ILE A 119 18.91 -10.45 -9.06
CA ILE A 119 19.57 -10.76 -7.79
C ILE A 119 19.62 -12.28 -7.56
N GLN A 120 18.54 -12.99 -7.85
CA GLN A 120 18.49 -14.46 -7.75
C GLN A 120 19.47 -15.15 -8.71
N ARG A 121 19.65 -14.61 -9.91
CA ARG A 121 20.65 -15.11 -10.87
C ARG A 121 22.07 -14.94 -10.32
N ARG A 122 22.40 -13.75 -9.83
CA ARG A 122 23.71 -13.45 -9.22
C ARG A 122 23.99 -14.29 -7.97
N LEU A 123 22.95 -14.65 -7.21
CA LEU A 123 23.10 -15.55 -6.07
C LEU A 123 23.51 -16.96 -6.53
N LYS A 124 22.85 -17.49 -7.57
CA LYS A 124 23.19 -18.82 -8.14
C LYS A 124 24.59 -18.90 -8.73
N GLU A 125 25.16 -17.79 -9.19
CA GLU A 125 26.54 -17.74 -9.69
C GLU A 125 27.59 -17.79 -8.56
N LEU A 126 27.18 -17.61 -7.30
CA LEU A 126 28.06 -17.63 -6.13
C LEU A 126 27.99 -18.94 -5.34
N GLU A 127 26.94 -19.72 -5.54
CA GLU A 127 26.75 -21.09 -5.03
C GLU A 127 27.53 -22.11 -5.89
#